data_AF-A0A940RCR9-F1
#
_entry.id   AF-A0A940RCR9-F1
#
_cell.length_a   1.000
_cell.length_b   1.000
_cell.length_c   1.000
_cell.angle_alpha   90.00
_cell.angle_beta   90.00
_cell.angle_gamma   90.00
#
_symmetry.space_group_name_H-M   'P 1'
#
loop_
_entity.id
_entity.type
_entity.pdbx_description
1 polymer ?
#
loop_
_entity_poly.entity_id
_entity_poly.type
_entity_poly.pdbx_seq_one_letter_code
_entity_poly.pdbx_strand_id
1 'polypeptide(L)'
;MKKFLLISILLTTIGYFSNLHAQCTLGSSGLTITNVNPVTCEVTFDLTFTGNFNNGNKHAVLHLWEDPNGGYPASITYPATKEATSAAKGTLVIKNPGTSTPTYEPSYPSSLGTLTSPYLNPASFLWNGANTSRTFTLKGLKVTLSSCASAKRLIADVYATQNDQNTNGGCVTRGAFNFVANEPAMRASLFCNSPARTFTVSFSTLTQTSITFSAYRDVAPFGIFDAADLQAANQLILTDGDGSSLTKTINNPAQSANQYTTYGPYGYSPQPNGSKFDVWIVANAGTNTYSNILLIQNSCALLPVTFKSFAASRNNQTVALKWETASEQNNRGFYVQRNVNGEWKDVAFVFSRAEGGSSSDLLSYEYKDANALKTVSYYRILQVDLDGKGRYSETRIVKGTEEANDKLLLFPNPGTNGKINLLFNGETSAKDVMVYDAHGRVVKTFKNVVSNNLIIDQLKPGVYNVQVKNTAAQTVLSNKFIIQN
;
A
#
# COMPACT_ATOMS: atom_id res chain seq x y z
N MET A 1 -47.67 15.63 -26.55
CA MET A 1 -48.29 14.34 -26.91
C MET A 1 -47.24 13.45 -27.56
N LYS A 2 -47.29 12.19 -27.15
CA LYS A 2 -46.44 11.03 -27.43
C LYS A 2 -45.84 10.93 -28.84
N LYS A 3 -44.58 10.50 -28.92
CA LYS A 3 -44.09 9.42 -29.80
C LYS A 3 -42.77 8.87 -29.23
N PHE A 4 -42.88 7.81 -28.44
CA PHE A 4 -41.76 6.94 -28.05
C PHE A 4 -41.41 6.08 -29.26
N LEU A 5 -40.15 6.14 -29.71
CA LEU A 5 -39.60 5.22 -30.70
C LEU A 5 -38.96 4.05 -29.93
N LEU A 6 -39.64 2.91 -29.86
CA LEU A 6 -39.04 1.65 -29.44
C LEU A 6 -38.05 1.20 -30.53
N ILE A 7 -36.76 1.15 -30.21
CA ILE A 7 -35.75 0.46 -31.02
C ILE A 7 -35.61 -0.95 -30.43
N SER A 8 -36.37 -1.88 -30.97
CA SER A 8 -36.17 -3.32 -30.78
C SER A 8 -35.06 -3.78 -31.73
N ILE A 9 -33.85 -3.97 -31.19
CA ILE A 9 -32.74 -4.62 -31.92
C ILE A 9 -33.05 -6.12 -31.95
N LEU A 10 -33.55 -6.57 -33.09
CA LEU A 10 -33.76 -7.98 -33.40
C LEU A 10 -32.38 -8.59 -33.71
N LEU A 11 -31.84 -9.40 -32.80
CA LEU A 11 -30.61 -10.16 -33.03
C LEU A 11 -30.94 -11.32 -33.99
N THR A 12 -30.36 -11.30 -35.19
CA THR A 12 -30.52 -12.34 -36.20
C THR A 12 -29.73 -13.59 -35.82
N THR A 13 -30.45 -14.67 -35.52
CA THR A 13 -29.88 -16.02 -35.37
C THR A 13 -29.53 -16.57 -36.75
N ILE A 14 -28.25 -16.60 -37.10
CA ILE A 14 -27.77 -17.43 -38.23
C ILE A 14 -27.49 -18.83 -37.67
N GLY A 15 -28.48 -19.71 -37.77
CA GLY A 15 -28.33 -21.12 -37.42
C GLY A 15 -27.77 -21.90 -38.61
N TYR A 16 -26.50 -22.33 -38.51
CA TYR A 16 -26.03 -23.47 -39.30
C TYR A 16 -26.45 -24.74 -38.56
N PHE A 17 -27.48 -25.41 -39.07
CA PHE A 17 -27.91 -26.71 -38.59
C PHE A 17 -27.07 -27.82 -39.24
N SER A 18 -26.35 -28.57 -38.41
CA SER A 18 -25.97 -29.94 -38.74
C SER A 18 -26.43 -30.83 -37.58
N ASN A 19 -27.53 -31.55 -37.83
CA ASN A 19 -28.10 -32.72 -37.14
C ASN A 19 -27.84 -32.89 -35.63
N LEU A 20 -28.89 -32.94 -34.79
CA LEU A 20 -29.10 -33.96 -33.74
C LEU A 20 -30.47 -33.80 -33.02
N HIS A 21 -31.06 -34.92 -32.61
CA HIS A 21 -32.47 -35.15 -32.22
C HIS A 21 -32.87 -34.66 -30.80
N ALA A 22 -32.13 -33.74 -30.19
CA ALA A 22 -32.45 -33.27 -28.84
C ALA A 22 -32.95 -31.81 -28.85
N GLN A 23 -34.06 -31.55 -28.16
CA GLN A 23 -34.51 -30.18 -27.88
C GLN A 23 -33.67 -29.63 -26.71
N CYS A 24 -32.77 -28.70 -27.03
CA CYS A 24 -32.22 -27.71 -26.10
C CYS A 24 -32.21 -26.36 -26.79
N THR A 25 -32.90 -25.40 -26.21
CA THR A 25 -32.70 -23.98 -26.53
C THR A 25 -32.47 -23.23 -25.22
N LEU A 26 -31.58 -22.23 -25.27
CA LEU A 26 -31.44 -21.29 -24.17
C LEU A 26 -32.41 -20.13 -24.40
N GLY A 27 -33.10 -19.74 -23.33
CA GLY A 27 -33.93 -18.55 -23.25
C GLY A 27 -33.20 -17.40 -22.58
N SER A 28 -33.92 -16.64 -21.76
CA SER A 28 -33.37 -15.50 -21.02
C SER A 28 -32.18 -15.91 -20.14
N SER A 29 -31.19 -15.04 -20.06
CA SER A 29 -30.04 -15.22 -19.21
C SER A 29 -29.58 -13.92 -18.56
N GLY A 30 -28.86 -14.07 -17.45
CA GLY A 30 -28.29 -12.96 -16.70
C GLY A 30 -27.11 -13.44 -15.86
N LEU A 31 -26.12 -12.58 -15.71
CA LEU A 31 -25.01 -12.79 -14.80
C LEU A 31 -24.84 -11.54 -13.95
N THR A 32 -24.75 -11.73 -12.64
CA THR A 32 -24.57 -10.65 -11.68
C THR A 32 -23.25 -10.85 -10.96
N ILE A 33 -22.31 -9.93 -11.16
CA ILE A 33 -21.04 -9.95 -10.41
C ILE A 33 -21.33 -9.50 -8.99
N THR A 34 -20.91 -10.30 -8.02
CA THR A 34 -21.12 -10.06 -6.60
C THR A 34 -19.86 -9.59 -5.89
N ASN A 35 -18.67 -9.96 -6.40
CA ASN A 35 -17.39 -9.49 -5.87
C ASN A 35 -16.27 -9.58 -6.91
N VAL A 36 -15.26 -8.71 -6.79
CA VAL A 36 -14.00 -8.80 -7.55
C VAL A 36 -12.85 -8.60 -6.57
N ASN A 37 -11.95 -9.59 -6.46
CA ASN A 37 -10.71 -9.44 -5.70
C ASN A 37 -9.64 -8.83 -6.62
N PRO A 38 -9.22 -7.57 -6.42
CA PRO A 38 -8.27 -6.90 -7.30
C PRO A 38 -6.84 -7.45 -7.19
N VAL A 39 -6.51 -8.18 -6.12
CA VAL A 39 -5.18 -8.76 -5.88
C VAL A 39 -5.03 -10.10 -6.60
N THR A 40 -5.99 -11.00 -6.44
CA THR A 40 -5.95 -12.34 -7.06
C THR A 40 -6.63 -12.39 -8.42
N CYS A 41 -7.37 -11.35 -8.80
CA CYS A 41 -8.22 -11.32 -9.97
C CYS A 41 -9.29 -12.42 -10.02
N GLU A 42 -9.73 -12.85 -8.85
CA GLU A 42 -10.90 -13.71 -8.70
C GLU A 42 -12.18 -12.86 -8.77
N VAL A 43 -13.07 -13.22 -9.69
CA VAL A 43 -14.42 -12.65 -9.83
C VAL A 43 -15.42 -13.66 -9.28
N THR A 44 -16.27 -13.22 -8.37
CA THR A 44 -17.42 -13.98 -7.87
C THR A 44 -18.70 -13.46 -8.53
N PHE A 45 -19.55 -14.36 -9.01
CA PHE A 45 -20.78 -14.01 -9.72
C PHE A 45 -21.90 -15.04 -9.53
N ASP A 46 -23.13 -14.58 -9.72
CA ASP A 46 -24.33 -15.40 -9.82
C ASP A 46 -24.74 -15.51 -11.30
N LEU A 47 -25.02 -16.72 -11.77
CA LEU A 47 -25.46 -17.01 -13.14
C LEU A 47 -26.91 -17.47 -13.11
N THR A 48 -27.76 -16.88 -13.94
CA THR A 48 -29.13 -17.31 -14.18
C THR A 48 -29.36 -17.53 -15.68
N PHE A 49 -29.97 -18.65 -16.05
CA PHE A 49 -30.40 -18.88 -17.41
C PHE A 49 -31.62 -19.78 -17.49
N THR A 50 -32.45 -19.55 -18.49
CA THR A 50 -33.57 -20.43 -18.83
C THR A 50 -33.10 -21.40 -19.91
N GLY A 51 -33.34 -22.69 -19.71
CA GLY A 51 -33.08 -23.73 -20.71
C GLY A 51 -34.32 -24.57 -20.95
N ASN A 52 -34.56 -24.88 -22.21
CA ASN A 52 -35.65 -25.76 -22.65
C ASN A 52 -35.10 -27.16 -22.91
N PHE A 53 -35.08 -28.03 -21.91
CA PHE A 53 -34.56 -29.39 -21.98
C PHE A 53 -35.69 -30.42 -21.90
N ASN A 54 -35.75 -31.37 -22.84
CA ASN A 54 -36.63 -32.53 -22.67
C ASN A 54 -36.11 -33.54 -21.62
N ASN A 55 -36.99 -34.43 -21.14
CA ASN A 55 -36.67 -35.46 -20.14
C ASN A 55 -35.59 -36.46 -20.58
N GLY A 56 -35.31 -36.55 -21.89
CA GLY A 56 -34.24 -37.40 -22.42
C GLY A 56 -32.85 -36.80 -22.23
N ASN A 57 -32.73 -35.49 -22.00
CA ASN A 57 -31.44 -34.85 -21.74
C ASN A 57 -30.87 -35.34 -20.40
N LYS A 58 -29.66 -35.88 -20.46
CA LYS A 58 -28.93 -36.44 -19.33
C LYS A 58 -27.95 -35.44 -18.73
N HIS A 59 -27.31 -34.63 -19.58
CA HIS A 59 -26.44 -33.55 -19.12
C HIS A 59 -26.66 -32.28 -19.93
N ALA A 60 -26.61 -31.13 -19.26
CA ALA A 60 -26.35 -29.83 -19.86
C ALA A 60 -25.01 -29.33 -19.33
N VAL A 61 -24.12 -28.95 -20.25
CA VAL A 61 -22.75 -28.53 -19.93
C VAL A 61 -22.57 -27.11 -20.42
N LEU A 62 -22.08 -26.25 -19.53
CA LEU A 62 -21.69 -24.89 -19.81
C LEU A 62 -20.18 -24.73 -19.68
N HIS A 63 -19.58 -24.04 -20.63
CA HIS A 63 -18.18 -23.64 -20.60
C HIS A 63 -18.09 -22.12 -20.62
N LEU A 64 -17.14 -21.55 -19.88
CA LEU A 64 -16.95 -20.11 -19.73
C LEU A 64 -15.52 -19.72 -20.13
N TRP A 65 -15.35 -18.71 -20.98
CA TRP A 65 -14.06 -18.19 -21.46
C TRP A 65 -13.95 -16.69 -21.19
N GLU A 66 -12.70 -16.22 -21.12
CA GLU A 66 -12.36 -14.79 -21.14
C GLU A 66 -12.15 -14.34 -22.59
N ASP A 67 -12.50 -13.10 -22.92
CA ASP A 67 -12.42 -12.53 -24.27
C ASP A 67 -11.79 -11.11 -24.22
N PRO A 68 -11.03 -10.67 -25.25
CA PRO A 68 -10.72 -11.32 -26.53
C PRO A 68 -9.54 -12.32 -26.49
N ASN A 69 -8.75 -12.30 -25.41
CA ASN A 69 -7.49 -13.05 -25.34
C ASN A 69 -7.56 -14.35 -24.53
N GLY A 70 -8.74 -14.75 -24.03
CA GLY A 70 -8.89 -15.97 -23.23
C GLY A 70 -9.19 -17.23 -24.04
N GLY A 71 -8.81 -17.23 -25.32
CA GLY A 71 -8.75 -18.44 -26.13
C GLY A 71 -10.12 -19.04 -26.47
N TYR A 72 -11.16 -18.22 -26.58
CA TYR A 72 -12.45 -18.69 -27.12
C TYR A 72 -12.24 -19.22 -28.56
N PRO A 73 -12.51 -20.51 -28.85
CA PRO A 73 -12.20 -21.12 -30.13
C PRO A 73 -13.11 -20.59 -31.25
N ALA A 74 -12.54 -20.38 -32.44
CA ALA A 74 -13.33 -20.00 -33.64
C ALA A 74 -14.40 -21.04 -34.00
N SER A 75 -14.16 -22.32 -33.66
CA SER A 75 -15.12 -23.41 -33.81
C SER A 75 -14.92 -24.48 -32.72
N ILE A 76 -16.00 -24.88 -32.06
CA ILE A 76 -16.04 -26.00 -31.11
C ILE A 76 -17.00 -27.07 -31.62
N THR A 77 -16.56 -28.33 -31.61
CA THR A 77 -17.42 -29.51 -31.79
C THR A 77 -17.86 -30.02 -30.43
N TYR A 78 -19.12 -30.45 -30.31
CA TYR A 78 -19.71 -30.90 -29.05
C TYR A 78 -20.02 -32.40 -29.10
N PRO A 79 -19.71 -33.19 -28.05
CA PRO A 79 -19.16 -32.76 -26.75
C PRO A 79 -17.74 -32.21 -26.89
N ALA A 80 -17.42 -31.15 -26.15
CA ALA A 80 -16.15 -30.46 -26.31
C ALA A 80 -14.99 -31.34 -25.81
N THR A 81 -13.90 -31.39 -26.59
CA THR A 81 -12.69 -32.13 -26.19
C THR A 81 -11.90 -31.37 -25.12
N LYS A 82 -11.02 -32.08 -24.42
CA LYS A 82 -10.10 -31.52 -23.42
C LYS A 82 -9.28 -30.35 -24.00
N GLU A 83 -8.81 -30.48 -25.24
CA GLU A 83 -8.03 -29.47 -25.94
C GLU A 83 -8.89 -28.24 -26.26
N ALA A 84 -10.12 -28.44 -26.74
CA ALA A 84 -11.05 -27.37 -27.08
C ALA A 84 -11.47 -26.52 -25.87
N THR A 85 -11.52 -27.12 -24.68
CA THR A 85 -11.88 -26.43 -23.42
C THR A 85 -10.67 -26.02 -22.60
N SER A 86 -9.45 -26.23 -23.08
CA SER A 86 -8.23 -26.01 -22.28
C SER A 86 -8.03 -24.56 -21.83
N ALA A 87 -8.55 -23.60 -22.59
CA ALA A 87 -8.54 -22.17 -22.25
C ALA A 87 -9.77 -21.71 -21.45
N ALA A 88 -10.76 -22.58 -21.23
CA ALA A 88 -11.97 -22.22 -20.50
C ALA A 88 -11.63 -21.91 -19.04
N LYS A 89 -12.16 -20.80 -18.54
CA LYS A 89 -12.09 -20.34 -17.16
C LYS A 89 -12.91 -21.18 -16.21
N GLY A 90 -13.89 -21.92 -16.73
CA GLY A 90 -14.47 -23.02 -16.00
C GLY A 90 -15.59 -23.74 -16.73
N THR A 91 -15.95 -24.90 -16.18
CA THR A 91 -17.02 -25.75 -16.70
C THR A 91 -18.05 -26.05 -15.62
N LEU A 92 -19.33 -26.03 -16.01
CA LEU A 92 -20.47 -26.34 -15.16
C LEU A 92 -21.27 -27.47 -15.79
N VAL A 93 -21.71 -28.46 -14.99
CA VAL A 93 -22.53 -29.59 -15.46
C VAL A 93 -23.82 -29.67 -14.65
N ILE A 94 -24.94 -29.79 -15.35
CA ILE A 94 -26.26 -30.04 -14.77
C ILE A 94 -26.74 -31.39 -15.27
N LYS A 95 -26.98 -32.30 -14.34
CA LYS A 95 -27.51 -33.63 -14.60
C LYS A 95 -29.03 -33.62 -14.66
N ASN A 96 -29.56 -34.39 -15.60
CA ASN A 96 -30.98 -34.57 -15.88
C ASN A 96 -31.76 -33.24 -15.97
N PRO A 97 -31.27 -32.26 -16.77
CA PRO A 97 -31.76 -30.88 -16.74
C PRO A 97 -33.23 -30.73 -17.12
N GLY A 98 -33.83 -31.69 -17.86
CA GLY A 98 -35.26 -31.67 -18.19
C GLY A 98 -36.18 -32.30 -17.14
N THR A 99 -35.64 -33.10 -16.22
CA THR A 99 -36.43 -33.90 -15.26
C THR A 99 -36.84 -33.11 -14.03
N SER A 100 -37.88 -33.49 -13.30
CA SER A 100 -38.37 -32.81 -12.08
C SER A 100 -37.35 -32.66 -10.94
N THR A 101 -36.18 -33.29 -11.03
CA THR A 101 -35.12 -33.22 -10.03
C THR A 101 -33.75 -33.05 -10.70
N PRO A 102 -33.50 -31.91 -11.38
CA PRO A 102 -32.19 -31.63 -11.93
C PRO A 102 -31.20 -31.41 -10.78
N THR A 103 -29.96 -31.88 -10.96
CA THR A 103 -28.92 -31.75 -9.93
C THR A 103 -27.66 -31.16 -10.54
N TYR A 104 -26.96 -30.33 -9.79
CA TYR A 104 -25.60 -29.95 -10.13
C TYR A 104 -24.67 -31.18 -10.04
N GLU A 105 -23.77 -31.33 -11.01
CA GLU A 105 -22.76 -32.38 -11.01
C GLU A 105 -21.36 -31.75 -10.95
N PRO A 106 -20.57 -32.02 -9.89
CA PRO A 106 -19.26 -31.39 -9.67
C PRO A 106 -18.15 -31.97 -10.56
N SER A 107 -18.49 -32.86 -11.48
CA SER A 107 -17.56 -33.52 -12.38
C SER A 107 -18.19 -33.74 -13.74
N TYR A 108 -17.36 -33.70 -14.78
CA TYR A 108 -17.73 -34.15 -16.10
C TYR A 108 -17.85 -35.68 -16.09
N PRO A 109 -18.83 -36.29 -16.79
CA PRO A 109 -18.97 -37.75 -16.81
C PRO A 109 -17.69 -38.44 -17.29
N SER A 110 -17.32 -39.52 -16.58
CA SER A 110 -15.99 -40.15 -16.55
C SER A 110 -15.48 -40.70 -17.89
N SER A 111 -16.37 -40.95 -18.85
CA SER A 111 -16.12 -41.52 -20.18
C SER A 111 -15.35 -40.61 -21.13
N LEU A 112 -15.31 -39.30 -20.89
CA LEU A 112 -14.58 -38.32 -21.71
C LEU A 112 -13.25 -37.85 -21.08
N GLY A 113 -12.89 -38.41 -19.93
CA GLY A 113 -11.69 -38.06 -19.16
C GLY A 113 -11.83 -36.79 -18.32
N THR A 114 -10.80 -36.49 -17.52
CA THR A 114 -10.75 -35.28 -16.68
C THR A 114 -10.52 -34.05 -17.55
N LEU A 115 -11.46 -33.10 -17.52
CA LEU A 115 -11.28 -31.78 -18.14
C LEU A 115 -10.08 -31.05 -17.51
N THR A 116 -9.40 -30.24 -18.31
CA THR A 116 -8.31 -29.34 -17.86
C THR A 116 -8.83 -28.03 -17.27
N SER A 117 -10.01 -27.57 -17.71
CA SER A 117 -10.66 -26.39 -17.14
C SER A 117 -11.13 -26.66 -15.72
N PRO A 118 -11.03 -25.71 -14.78
CA PRO A 118 -11.55 -25.90 -13.43
C PRO A 118 -13.08 -26.05 -13.44
N TYR A 119 -13.60 -26.90 -12.56
CA TYR A 119 -15.04 -27.01 -12.35
C TYR A 119 -15.55 -25.81 -11.56
N LEU A 120 -16.62 -25.20 -12.06
CA LEU A 120 -17.30 -24.12 -11.37
C LEU A 120 -18.22 -24.73 -10.32
N ASN A 121 -17.90 -24.51 -9.05
CA ASN A 121 -18.64 -25.03 -7.91
C ASN A 121 -19.54 -23.91 -7.33
N PRO A 122 -20.86 -23.93 -7.59
CA PRO A 122 -21.77 -22.94 -7.01
C PRO A 122 -21.89 -23.16 -5.50
N ALA A 123 -21.99 -22.07 -4.74
CA ALA A 123 -22.39 -22.11 -3.34
C ALA A 123 -23.87 -22.50 -3.17
N SER A 124 -24.70 -22.23 -4.19
CA SER A 124 -26.12 -22.63 -4.22
C SER A 124 -26.56 -22.93 -5.65
N PHE A 125 -27.28 -24.04 -5.81
CA PHE A 125 -27.91 -24.45 -7.06
C PHE A 125 -29.42 -24.46 -6.88
N LEU A 126 -30.11 -23.56 -7.57
CA LEU A 126 -31.56 -23.42 -7.54
C LEU A 126 -32.12 -23.60 -8.94
N TRP A 127 -33.35 -24.10 -9.02
CA TRP A 127 -34.08 -24.17 -10.26
C TRP A 127 -35.57 -23.96 -10.02
N ASN A 128 -36.26 -23.44 -11.02
CA ASN A 128 -37.71 -23.29 -11.05
C ASN A 128 -38.22 -23.56 -12.47
N GLY A 129 -39.51 -23.84 -12.62
CA GLY A 129 -40.15 -24.13 -13.90
C GLY A 129 -40.75 -25.53 -13.95
N ALA A 130 -41.43 -25.81 -15.06
CA ALA A 130 -42.16 -27.06 -15.28
C ALA A 130 -41.96 -27.56 -16.70
N ASN A 131 -42.19 -28.87 -16.90
CA ASN A 131 -42.04 -29.54 -18.18
C ASN A 131 -40.62 -29.34 -18.75
N THR A 132 -40.53 -28.91 -20.01
CA THR A 132 -39.28 -28.74 -20.72
C THR A 132 -38.58 -27.42 -20.41
N SER A 133 -39.27 -26.41 -19.87
CA SER A 133 -38.69 -25.06 -19.65
C SER A 133 -38.36 -24.82 -18.19
N ARG A 134 -37.08 -24.52 -17.90
CA ARG A 134 -36.59 -24.32 -16.54
C ARG A 134 -35.60 -23.18 -16.46
N THR A 135 -35.70 -22.40 -15.39
CA THR A 135 -34.73 -21.39 -15.04
C THR A 135 -33.80 -21.94 -13.96
N PHE A 136 -32.51 -21.93 -14.23
CA PHE A 136 -31.45 -22.31 -13.30
C PHE A 136 -30.80 -21.05 -12.74
N THR A 137 -30.58 -21.03 -11.43
CA THR A 137 -29.86 -19.96 -10.74
C THR A 137 -28.73 -20.57 -9.92
N LEU A 138 -27.50 -20.24 -10.28
CA LEU A 138 -26.27 -20.72 -9.66
C LEU A 138 -25.57 -19.54 -8.99
N LYS A 139 -25.38 -19.62 -7.68
CA LYS A 139 -24.83 -18.50 -6.90
C LYS A 139 -23.39 -18.72 -6.47
N GLY A 140 -22.63 -17.64 -6.39
CA GLY A 140 -21.27 -17.63 -5.85
C GLY A 140 -20.26 -18.39 -6.70
N LEU A 141 -20.45 -18.45 -8.01
CA LEU A 141 -19.47 -19.02 -8.94
C LEU A 141 -18.22 -18.14 -8.96
N LYS A 142 -17.05 -18.76 -9.09
CA LYS A 142 -15.75 -18.07 -9.05
C LYS A 142 -14.91 -18.37 -10.28
N VAL A 143 -14.30 -17.35 -10.86
CA VAL A 143 -13.31 -17.49 -11.94
C VAL A 143 -12.14 -16.54 -11.74
N THR A 144 -10.94 -16.98 -12.11
CA THR A 144 -9.73 -16.14 -12.12
C THR A 144 -9.46 -15.59 -13.51
N LEU A 145 -9.50 -14.27 -13.65
CA LEU A 145 -9.18 -13.56 -14.89
C LEU A 145 -7.67 -13.46 -15.11
N SER A 146 -7.25 -13.27 -16.37
CA SER A 146 -5.83 -13.07 -16.69
C SER A 146 -5.24 -11.79 -16.09
N SER A 147 -6.07 -10.75 -15.91
CA SER A 147 -5.70 -9.48 -15.30
C SER A 147 -6.93 -8.66 -14.96
N CYS A 148 -6.86 -7.87 -13.88
CA CYS A 148 -7.88 -6.88 -13.51
C CYS A 148 -7.54 -5.46 -13.97
N ALA A 149 -6.37 -5.30 -14.62
CA ALA A 149 -5.84 -4.02 -15.06
C ALA A 149 -6.69 -3.35 -16.14
N SER A 150 -7.42 -4.14 -16.91
CA SER A 150 -8.33 -3.72 -17.96
C SER A 150 -9.64 -4.48 -17.80
N ALA A 151 -10.74 -3.84 -18.15
CA ALA A 151 -12.06 -4.46 -18.11
C ALA A 151 -12.07 -5.71 -19.00
N LYS A 152 -12.68 -6.80 -18.52
CA LYS A 152 -12.65 -8.10 -19.21
C LYS A 152 -14.04 -8.54 -19.60
N ARG A 153 -14.19 -9.06 -20.82
CA ARG A 153 -15.41 -9.72 -21.23
C ARG A 153 -15.30 -11.20 -20.92
N LEU A 154 -16.39 -11.79 -20.46
CA LEU A 154 -16.53 -13.23 -20.32
C LEU A 154 -17.64 -13.69 -21.28
N ILE A 155 -17.46 -14.86 -21.90
CA ILE A 155 -18.35 -15.48 -22.89
C ILE A 155 -18.60 -16.92 -22.46
N ALA A 156 -19.82 -17.41 -22.60
CA ALA A 156 -20.14 -18.81 -22.29
C ALA A 156 -20.94 -19.49 -23.40
N ASP A 157 -20.80 -20.81 -23.47
CA ASP A 157 -21.51 -21.69 -24.40
C ASP A 157 -22.25 -22.76 -23.60
N VAL A 158 -23.36 -23.26 -24.12
CA VAL A 158 -24.06 -24.41 -23.53
C VAL A 158 -24.40 -25.44 -24.59
N TYR A 159 -24.18 -26.71 -24.25
CA TYR A 159 -24.72 -27.83 -25.01
C TYR A 159 -25.37 -28.84 -24.07
N ALA A 160 -26.21 -29.71 -24.64
CA ALA A 160 -26.80 -30.83 -23.91
C ALA A 160 -26.67 -32.14 -24.67
N THR A 161 -26.71 -33.24 -23.92
CA THR A 161 -26.61 -34.62 -24.40
C THR A 161 -27.77 -35.44 -23.86
N GLN A 162 -28.22 -36.41 -24.64
CA GLN A 162 -29.17 -37.43 -24.20
C GLN A 162 -28.46 -38.75 -23.80
N ASN A 163 -27.13 -38.73 -23.74
CA ASN A 163 -26.31 -39.88 -23.35
C ASN A 163 -25.78 -39.67 -21.93
N ASP A 164 -25.98 -40.65 -21.04
CA ASP A 164 -25.48 -40.60 -19.67
C ASP A 164 -23.94 -40.52 -19.58
N GLN A 165 -23.25 -41.02 -20.62
CA GLN A 165 -21.80 -40.95 -20.80
C GLN A 165 -21.35 -39.68 -21.55
N ASN A 166 -22.27 -38.79 -21.92
CA ASN A 166 -21.99 -37.53 -22.62
C ASN A 166 -21.13 -37.67 -23.89
N THR A 167 -21.10 -38.83 -24.56
CA THR A 167 -20.22 -39.06 -25.72
C THR A 167 -20.78 -38.52 -27.04
N ASN A 168 -22.00 -37.96 -27.03
CA ASN A 168 -22.64 -37.39 -28.22
C ASN A 168 -23.40 -36.10 -27.85
N GLY A 169 -23.05 -34.97 -28.47
CA GLY A 169 -23.66 -33.67 -28.21
C GLY A 169 -25.00 -33.60 -28.92
N GLY A 170 -26.10 -33.71 -28.21
CA GLY A 170 -27.44 -33.76 -28.81
C GLY A 170 -27.89 -32.41 -29.38
N CYS A 171 -27.48 -31.31 -28.76
CA CYS A 171 -27.93 -29.97 -29.14
C CYS A 171 -26.99 -28.93 -28.55
N VAL A 172 -26.69 -27.90 -29.34
CA VAL A 172 -25.74 -26.85 -29.00
C VAL A 172 -26.45 -25.52 -29.15
N THR A 173 -26.43 -24.70 -28.10
CA THR A 173 -26.79 -23.29 -28.21
C THR A 173 -25.54 -22.48 -27.92
N ARG A 174 -24.95 -21.93 -28.98
CA ARG A 174 -23.92 -20.90 -28.86
C ARG A 174 -24.62 -19.58 -28.58
N GLY A 175 -24.63 -19.16 -27.32
CA GLY A 175 -25.22 -17.90 -26.89
C GLY A 175 -24.18 -17.14 -26.08
N ALA A 176 -23.58 -16.11 -26.65
CA ALA A 176 -22.62 -15.30 -25.91
C ALA A 176 -23.33 -14.54 -24.79
N PHE A 177 -23.20 -15.05 -23.55
CA PHE A 177 -23.47 -14.27 -22.36
C PHE A 177 -22.38 -13.20 -22.28
N ASN A 178 -22.58 -12.06 -22.93
CA ASN A 178 -21.61 -10.98 -22.88
C ASN A 178 -21.81 -10.24 -21.56
N PHE A 179 -20.89 -10.43 -20.64
CA PHE A 179 -20.80 -9.62 -19.45
C PHE A 179 -19.39 -9.09 -19.33
N VAL A 180 -19.28 -7.88 -18.80
CA VAL A 180 -17.98 -7.25 -18.58
C VAL A 180 -17.66 -7.38 -17.10
N ALA A 181 -16.72 -8.25 -16.78
CA ALA A 181 -16.12 -8.25 -15.47
C ALA A 181 -15.25 -7.02 -15.26
N ASN A 182 -15.08 -6.67 -13.98
CA ASN A 182 -14.17 -5.62 -13.51
C ASN A 182 -14.26 -4.29 -14.29
N GLU A 183 -15.45 -3.93 -14.78
CA GLU A 183 -15.73 -2.65 -15.44
C GLU A 183 -16.44 -1.66 -14.49
N PRO A 184 -15.92 -0.44 -14.31
CA PRO A 184 -14.66 0.05 -14.88
C PRO A 184 -13.45 -0.57 -14.20
N ALA A 185 -12.41 -0.87 -14.98
CA ALA A 185 -11.14 -1.27 -14.39
C ALA A 185 -10.48 -0.04 -13.78
N MET A 186 -10.03 -0.16 -12.54
CA MET A 186 -9.47 0.95 -11.78
C MET A 186 -7.98 0.74 -11.53
N ARG A 187 -7.22 1.83 -11.62
CA ARG A 187 -5.84 1.92 -11.14
C ARG A 187 -5.68 3.20 -10.35
N ALA A 188 -4.85 3.18 -9.32
CA ALA A 188 -4.53 4.39 -8.59
C ALA A 188 -3.03 4.53 -8.36
N SER A 189 -2.57 5.79 -8.32
CA SER A 189 -1.21 6.15 -7.94
C SER A 189 -1.27 7.08 -6.74
N LEU A 190 -0.50 6.77 -5.70
CA LEU A 190 -0.36 7.60 -4.50
C LEU A 190 0.85 8.52 -4.66
N PHE A 191 0.67 9.80 -4.36
CA PHE A 191 1.72 10.82 -4.37
C PHE A 191 1.96 11.31 -2.94
N CYS A 192 3.16 11.06 -2.44
CA CYS A 192 3.56 11.34 -1.07
C CYS A 192 4.00 12.80 -0.84
N ASN A 193 3.39 13.75 -1.53
CA ASN A 193 3.74 15.16 -1.39
C ASN A 193 3.35 15.68 0.00
N SER A 194 4.10 16.68 0.47
CA SER A 194 3.83 17.38 1.73
C SER A 194 3.54 18.84 1.44
N PRO A 195 2.58 19.51 2.10
CA PRO A 195 1.78 19.04 3.26
C PRO A 195 0.57 18.17 2.92
N ALA A 196 0.19 18.05 1.64
CA ALA A 196 -0.98 17.29 1.20
C ALA A 196 -0.56 16.10 0.34
N ARG A 197 -0.99 14.90 0.75
CA ARG A 197 -0.91 13.72 -0.11
C ARG A 197 -1.99 13.83 -1.17
N THR A 198 -1.71 13.33 -2.36
CA THR A 198 -2.72 13.26 -3.41
C THR A 198 -2.69 11.86 -3.98
N PHE A 199 -3.77 11.48 -4.65
CA PHE A 199 -3.83 10.25 -5.40
C PHE A 199 -4.53 10.52 -6.71
N THR A 200 -4.16 9.78 -7.74
CA THR A 200 -4.88 9.79 -9.01
C THR A 200 -5.57 8.46 -9.18
N VAL A 201 -6.77 8.46 -9.76
CA VAL A 201 -7.49 7.24 -10.12
C VAL A 201 -7.74 7.26 -11.62
N SER A 202 -7.34 6.20 -12.30
CA SER A 202 -7.58 6.01 -13.72
C SER A 202 -8.63 4.94 -13.91
N PHE A 203 -9.55 5.18 -14.84
CA PHE A 203 -10.62 4.26 -15.19
C PHE A 203 -10.45 3.78 -16.63
N SER A 204 -10.71 2.49 -16.86
CA SER A 204 -10.71 1.90 -18.21
C SER A 204 -12.00 1.13 -18.43
N THR A 205 -12.64 1.34 -19.57
CA THR A 205 -13.93 0.75 -19.96
C THR A 205 -13.82 0.08 -21.33
N LEU A 206 -14.68 -0.89 -21.62
CA LEU A 206 -14.73 -1.52 -22.95
C LEU A 206 -15.62 -0.73 -23.92
N THR A 207 -16.61 -0.02 -23.37
CA THR A 207 -17.56 0.78 -24.16
C THR A 207 -17.68 2.20 -23.59
N GLN A 208 -18.29 3.08 -24.37
CA GLN A 208 -18.61 4.42 -23.92
C GLN A 208 -19.67 4.34 -22.82
N THR A 209 -19.34 4.78 -21.61
CA THR A 209 -20.23 4.67 -20.45
C THR A 209 -19.96 5.78 -19.44
N SER A 210 -20.97 6.09 -18.62
CA SER A 210 -20.78 7.02 -17.49
C SER A 210 -20.20 6.28 -16.29
N ILE A 211 -19.26 6.89 -15.58
CA ILE A 211 -18.76 6.36 -14.31
C ILE A 211 -19.18 7.30 -13.18
N THR A 212 -19.85 6.73 -12.20
CA THR A 212 -20.05 7.37 -10.89
C THR A 212 -19.02 6.81 -9.94
N PHE A 213 -18.37 7.66 -9.15
CA PHE A 213 -17.41 7.17 -8.17
C PHE A 213 -17.36 8.04 -6.91
N SER A 214 -16.92 7.44 -5.82
CA SER A 214 -16.76 8.11 -4.54
C SER A 214 -15.53 7.55 -3.83
N ALA A 215 -14.90 8.39 -3.02
CA ALA A 215 -13.78 8.00 -2.17
C ALA A 215 -14.22 7.99 -0.70
N TYR A 216 -13.83 6.98 0.05
CA TYR A 216 -14.13 6.81 1.47
C TYR A 216 -12.85 6.56 2.26
N ARG A 217 -12.81 7.05 3.49
CA ARG A 217 -11.75 6.70 4.44
C ARG A 217 -11.94 5.27 4.91
N ASP A 218 -10.87 4.48 4.93
CA ASP A 218 -10.80 3.21 5.65
C ASP A 218 -10.75 3.49 7.15
N VAL A 219 -11.88 3.29 7.85
CA VAL A 219 -12.02 3.64 9.27
C VAL A 219 -11.71 2.47 10.21
N ALA A 220 -11.65 1.25 9.69
CA ALA A 220 -11.19 0.08 10.41
C ALA A 220 -9.74 -0.22 10.02
N PRO A 221 -8.83 -0.57 10.95
CA PRO A 221 -7.52 -1.07 10.55
C PRO A 221 -7.74 -2.39 9.79
N PHE A 222 -6.90 -2.68 8.79
CA PHE A 222 -6.80 -3.94 8.03
C PHE A 222 -7.34 -3.95 6.59
N GLY A 223 -7.75 -2.82 5.99
CA GLY A 223 -8.08 -2.80 4.57
C GLY A 223 -9.22 -3.76 4.22
N ILE A 224 -10.24 -3.81 5.09
CA ILE A 224 -11.50 -4.51 4.86
C ILE A 224 -12.57 -3.45 4.61
N PHE A 225 -13.20 -3.50 3.44
CA PHE A 225 -14.30 -2.58 3.12
C PHE A 225 -15.60 -3.06 3.76
N ASP A 226 -16.17 -2.26 4.67
CA ASP A 226 -17.39 -2.61 5.39
C ASP A 226 -18.41 -1.44 5.51
N ALA A 227 -19.47 -1.67 6.29
CA ALA A 227 -20.55 -0.70 6.48
C ALA A 227 -20.12 0.57 7.25
N ALA A 228 -19.02 0.53 7.99
CA ALA A 228 -18.47 1.69 8.69
C ALA A 228 -17.78 2.65 7.71
N ASP A 229 -17.18 2.14 6.63
CA ASP A 229 -16.55 2.97 5.60
C ASP A 229 -17.58 3.77 4.77
N LEU A 230 -18.75 3.18 4.54
CA LEU A 230 -19.84 3.74 3.73
C LEU A 230 -20.60 4.91 4.41
N GLN A 231 -20.24 5.31 5.62
CA GLN A 231 -20.88 6.42 6.31
C GLN A 231 -20.59 7.75 5.59
N ALA A 232 -21.60 8.62 5.45
CA ALA A 232 -21.46 9.90 4.77
C ALA A 232 -20.33 10.78 5.36
N ALA A 233 -20.09 10.70 6.67
CA ALA A 233 -19.01 11.40 7.35
C ALA A 233 -17.60 10.94 6.92
N ASN A 234 -17.48 9.75 6.32
CA ASN A 234 -16.24 9.15 5.84
C ASN A 234 -16.02 9.34 4.34
N GLN A 235 -17.02 9.85 3.62
CA GLN A 235 -16.88 10.20 2.23
C GLN A 235 -15.94 11.40 2.08
N LEU A 236 -14.94 11.27 1.22
CA LEU A 236 -14.02 12.34 0.87
C LEU A 236 -14.62 13.19 -0.25
N ILE A 237 -14.53 14.52 -0.10
CA ILE A 237 -14.91 15.45 -1.17
C ILE A 237 -13.80 15.43 -2.21
N LEU A 238 -14.14 14.95 -3.42
CA LEU A 238 -13.27 14.99 -4.58
C LEU A 238 -13.62 16.22 -5.40
N THR A 239 -12.62 17.03 -5.72
CA THR A 239 -12.77 18.16 -6.62
C THR A 239 -11.99 17.90 -7.91
N ASP A 240 -12.65 18.03 -9.05
CA ASP A 240 -11.95 18.32 -10.29
C ASP A 240 -11.39 19.76 -10.18
N GLY A 241 -10.42 20.14 -11.02
CA GLY A 241 -9.83 21.49 -10.99
C GLY A 241 -10.84 22.65 -11.15
N ASP A 242 -12.11 22.36 -11.44
CA ASP A 242 -13.24 23.28 -11.57
C ASP A 242 -14.26 23.24 -10.41
N GLY A 243 -14.06 22.38 -9.39
CA GLY A 243 -14.91 22.32 -8.20
C GLY A 243 -16.27 21.63 -8.37
N SER A 244 -16.51 20.88 -9.45
CA SER A 244 -17.78 20.16 -9.69
C SER A 244 -17.72 18.62 -9.48
N SER A 245 -18.91 18.02 -9.30
CA SER A 245 -19.24 16.77 -8.56
C SER A 245 -18.84 15.40 -9.18
N LEU A 246 -18.81 14.40 -8.27
CA LEU A 246 -18.60 12.92 -8.26
C LEU A 246 -19.14 12.02 -9.42
N THR A 247 -19.54 12.55 -10.58
CA THR A 247 -20.01 11.76 -11.74
C THR A 247 -19.28 12.19 -13.01
N LYS A 248 -18.58 11.27 -13.66
CA LYS A 248 -17.79 11.55 -14.86
C LYS A 248 -18.21 10.66 -16.02
N THR A 249 -18.62 11.28 -17.13
CA THR A 249 -18.97 10.53 -18.34
C THR A 249 -17.72 10.19 -19.15
N ILE A 250 -17.46 8.91 -19.41
CA ILE A 250 -16.36 8.47 -20.29
C ILE A 250 -16.88 8.35 -21.71
N ASN A 251 -16.48 9.30 -22.56
CA ASN A 251 -16.94 9.39 -23.94
C ASN A 251 -16.09 8.58 -24.95
N ASN A 252 -14.89 8.12 -24.58
CA ASN A 252 -13.99 7.43 -25.52
C ASN A 252 -13.31 6.18 -24.89
N PRO A 253 -13.78 4.95 -25.17
CA PRO A 253 -13.23 3.72 -24.61
C PRO A 253 -11.89 3.28 -25.22
N ALA A 254 -11.38 3.94 -26.27
CA ALA A 254 -10.23 3.46 -27.05
C ALA A 254 -8.89 4.19 -26.80
N GLN A 255 -8.84 5.17 -25.89
CA GLN A 255 -7.57 5.77 -25.47
C GLN A 255 -7.03 4.98 -24.26
N SER A 256 -5.83 4.42 -24.40
CA SER A 256 -5.07 3.79 -23.32
C SER A 256 -5.04 4.70 -22.10
N ALA A 257 -5.81 4.34 -21.07
CA ALA A 257 -6.06 5.11 -19.85
C ALA A 257 -6.77 6.45 -20.08
N ASN A 258 -8.10 6.48 -19.88
CA ASN A 258 -8.75 7.71 -19.44
C ASN A 258 -8.26 8.00 -18.00
N GLN A 259 -7.07 8.60 -17.92
CA GLN A 259 -6.43 8.99 -16.68
C GLN A 259 -7.12 10.23 -16.17
N TYR A 260 -7.99 10.07 -15.18
CA TYR A 260 -8.64 11.19 -14.53
C TYR A 260 -7.89 11.53 -13.25
N THR A 261 -6.98 12.48 -13.39
CA THR A 261 -6.27 13.10 -12.29
C THR A 261 -7.26 13.91 -11.46
N THR A 262 -7.87 13.31 -10.44
CA THR A 262 -8.57 14.05 -9.40
C THR A 262 -7.55 14.62 -8.43
N TYR A 263 -7.59 15.92 -8.17
CA TYR A 263 -6.82 16.56 -7.11
C TYR A 263 -7.70 16.66 -5.88
N GLY A 264 -7.76 15.59 -5.09
CA GLY A 264 -8.21 15.72 -3.71
C GLY A 264 -7.00 16.08 -2.86
N PRO A 265 -6.95 17.21 -2.13
CA PRO A 265 -6.09 17.25 -0.97
C PRO A 265 -6.54 16.09 -0.09
N TYR A 266 -5.67 15.10 0.18
CA TYR A 266 -5.72 14.45 1.48
C TYR A 266 -5.36 15.54 2.49
N GLY A 267 -6.33 16.40 2.75
CA GLY A 267 -6.29 17.39 3.79
C GLY A 267 -6.08 16.61 5.06
N TYR A 268 -5.01 16.96 5.75
CA TYR A 268 -4.72 16.59 7.11
C TYR A 268 -5.96 16.92 7.96
N SER A 269 -6.92 16.01 8.07
CA SER A 269 -7.87 16.03 9.17
C SER A 269 -7.15 15.30 10.29
N PRO A 270 -6.66 16.00 11.33
CA PRO A 270 -6.00 15.35 12.44
C PRO A 270 -6.99 14.37 13.06
N GLN A 271 -6.71 13.07 12.97
CA GLN A 271 -7.18 12.14 13.99
C GLN A 271 -6.48 12.52 15.31
N PRO A 272 -7.07 12.26 16.49
CA PRO A 272 -6.51 12.61 17.82
C PRO A 272 -5.13 12.03 18.19
N ASN A 273 -4.37 11.49 17.22
CA ASN A 273 -3.21 10.63 17.41
C ASN A 273 -2.31 10.55 16.15
N GLY A 274 -2.60 11.31 15.07
CA GLY A 274 -1.72 11.41 13.89
C GLY A 274 -1.64 10.15 13.01
N SER A 275 -2.54 9.19 13.20
CA SER A 275 -2.60 7.96 12.39
C SER A 275 -3.22 8.20 11.01
N LYS A 276 -2.61 7.60 10.00
CA LYS A 276 -2.97 7.71 8.58
C LYS A 276 -4.02 6.64 8.22
N PHE A 277 -4.98 6.96 7.36
CA PHE A 277 -5.99 6.04 6.84
C PHE A 277 -5.70 5.65 5.39
N ASP A 278 -6.23 4.50 4.97
CA ASP A 278 -6.23 4.04 3.57
C ASP A 278 -7.46 4.58 2.81
N VAL A 279 -7.28 4.65 1.49
CA VAL A 279 -8.23 5.00 0.41
C VAL A 279 -9.22 3.94 -0.06
N TRP A 280 -10.51 3.98 0.22
CA TRP A 280 -11.46 3.19 -0.59
C TRP A 280 -12.02 4.00 -1.75
N ILE A 281 -11.87 3.50 -2.99
CA ILE A 281 -12.56 4.03 -4.16
C ILE A 281 -13.68 3.08 -4.53
N VAL A 282 -14.90 3.59 -4.59
CA VAL A 282 -16.09 2.84 -5.02
C VAL A 282 -16.56 3.44 -6.33
N ALA A 283 -16.59 2.65 -7.41
CA ALA A 283 -16.97 3.12 -8.73
C ALA A 283 -17.95 2.18 -9.44
N ASN A 284 -18.90 2.77 -10.15
CA ASN A 284 -19.92 2.07 -10.92
C ASN A 284 -19.98 2.65 -12.33
N ALA A 285 -19.94 1.78 -13.35
CA ALA A 285 -20.30 2.16 -14.71
C ALA A 285 -21.83 2.15 -14.84
N GLY A 286 -22.41 3.16 -15.49
CA GLY A 286 -23.85 3.48 -15.38
C GLY A 286 -24.82 2.41 -15.88
N THR A 287 -24.35 1.37 -16.55
CA THR A 287 -25.14 0.20 -16.96
C THR A 287 -25.05 -0.98 -15.99
N ASN A 288 -24.14 -0.92 -15.02
CA ASN A 288 -23.83 -2.02 -14.12
C ASN A 288 -24.63 -1.91 -12.83
N THR A 289 -25.09 -3.04 -12.30
CA THR A 289 -25.81 -3.11 -11.01
C THR A 289 -24.88 -3.32 -9.82
N TYR A 290 -23.57 -3.30 -10.03
CA TYR A 290 -22.54 -3.56 -9.03
C TYR A 290 -21.48 -2.45 -9.03
N SER A 291 -20.81 -2.26 -7.90
CA SER A 291 -19.67 -1.35 -7.79
C SER A 291 -18.36 -2.12 -7.76
N ASN A 292 -17.33 -1.57 -8.37
CA ASN A 292 -15.96 -2.01 -8.21
C ASN A 292 -15.33 -1.21 -7.08
N ILE A 293 -14.46 -1.85 -6.31
CA ILE A 293 -13.81 -1.25 -5.15
C ILE A 293 -12.29 -1.36 -5.33
N LEU A 294 -11.55 -0.30 -5.01
CA LEU A 294 -10.09 -0.26 -5.03
C LEU A 294 -9.57 0.30 -3.71
N LEU A 295 -8.63 -0.41 -3.08
CA LEU A 295 -7.87 0.07 -1.92
C LEU A 295 -6.63 0.84 -2.39
N ILE A 296 -6.46 2.05 -1.88
CA ILE A 296 -5.22 2.82 -1.99
C ILE A 296 -4.54 2.77 -0.62
N GLN A 297 -3.58 1.87 -0.49
CA GLN A 297 -2.80 1.72 0.73
C GLN A 297 -1.86 2.90 0.93
N ASN A 298 -1.86 3.46 2.13
CA ASN A 298 -1.08 4.63 2.48
C ASN A 298 0.36 4.25 2.87
N SER A 299 1.17 3.90 1.88
CA SER A 299 2.57 3.46 2.07
C SER A 299 3.59 4.59 2.27
N CYS A 300 3.16 5.85 2.27
CA CYS A 300 4.08 6.99 2.37
C CYS A 300 4.72 7.10 3.77
N ALA A 301 6.03 6.84 3.85
CA ALA A 301 6.87 7.05 5.03
C ALA A 301 6.96 8.54 5.42
N LEU A 302 7.07 8.84 6.71
CA LEU A 302 7.57 10.14 7.17
C LEU A 302 9.10 10.05 7.14
N LEU A 303 9.77 10.82 6.29
CA LEU A 303 11.23 10.87 6.29
C LEU A 303 11.67 11.96 7.28
N PRO A 304 12.38 11.64 8.37
CA PRO A 304 12.82 12.64 9.34
C PRO A 304 13.99 13.49 8.82
N VAL A 305 14.20 14.67 9.42
CA VAL A 305 15.39 15.50 9.16
C VAL A 305 16.68 14.70 9.41
N THR A 306 17.61 14.81 8.47
CA THR A 306 18.93 14.16 8.56
C THR A 306 20.02 15.21 8.78
N PHE A 307 20.59 15.25 9.99
CA PHE A 307 21.74 16.12 10.28
C PHE A 307 22.98 15.60 9.56
N LYS A 308 23.62 16.48 8.79
CA LYS A 308 24.93 16.22 8.18
C LYS A 308 26.07 16.59 9.11
N SER A 309 25.96 17.75 9.77
CA SER A 309 26.99 18.24 10.69
C SER A 309 26.39 19.14 11.76
N PHE A 310 27.09 19.21 12.89
CA PHE A 310 26.83 20.19 13.95
C PHE A 310 28.16 20.52 14.63
N ALA A 311 28.45 21.80 14.79
CA ALA A 311 29.65 22.32 15.42
C ALA A 311 29.29 23.47 16.38
N ALA A 312 30.02 23.57 17.48
CA ALA A 312 29.94 24.68 18.42
C ALA A 312 31.35 25.10 18.81
N SER A 313 31.67 26.39 18.67
CA SER A 313 32.99 26.93 19.00
C SER A 313 32.88 28.26 19.73
N ARG A 314 33.73 28.47 20.72
CA ARG A 314 33.77 29.72 21.50
C ARG A 314 34.65 30.75 20.80
N ASN A 315 34.18 31.99 20.75
CA ASN A 315 34.95 33.18 20.44
C ASN A 315 34.67 34.23 21.52
N ASN A 316 35.63 34.42 22.43
CA ASN A 316 35.48 35.26 23.62
C ASN A 316 34.22 34.89 24.43
N GLN A 317 33.30 35.85 24.59
CA GLN A 317 32.07 35.73 25.37
C GLN A 317 30.90 35.18 24.54
N THR A 318 31.14 34.73 23.31
CA THR A 318 30.11 34.20 22.41
C THR A 318 30.45 32.77 21.98
N VAL A 319 29.44 31.92 21.84
CA VAL A 319 29.56 30.60 21.22
C VAL A 319 28.87 30.61 19.87
N ALA A 320 29.62 30.36 18.81
CA ALA A 320 29.10 30.20 17.46
C ALA A 320 28.68 28.74 17.25
N LEU A 321 27.42 28.54 16.90
CA LEU A 321 26.82 27.26 16.55
C LEU A 321 26.53 27.23 15.07
N LYS A 322 26.92 26.14 14.40
CA LYS A 322 26.67 25.91 12.97
C LYS A 322 26.21 24.47 12.76
N TRP A 323 25.16 24.28 11.99
CA TRP A 323 24.71 22.95 11.58
C TRP A 323 24.25 22.92 10.13
N GLU A 324 24.30 21.73 9.56
CA GLU A 324 23.82 21.45 8.21
C GLU A 324 22.85 20.28 8.24
N THR A 325 21.77 20.40 7.48
CA THR A 325 20.86 19.31 7.18
C THR A 325 21.14 18.78 5.78
N ALA A 326 21.18 17.46 5.63
CA ALA A 326 21.28 16.79 4.33
C ALA A 326 19.91 16.76 3.62
N SER A 327 18.84 16.69 4.41
CA SER A 327 17.46 16.80 3.96
C SER A 327 16.56 17.23 5.11
N GLU A 328 15.49 17.94 4.78
CA GLU A 328 14.44 18.38 5.69
C GLU A 328 13.08 18.00 5.16
N GLN A 329 12.17 17.62 6.05
CA GLN A 329 10.80 17.31 5.69
C GLN A 329 9.86 17.71 6.81
N ASN A 330 8.86 18.54 6.51
CA ASN A 330 7.95 19.11 7.51
C ASN A 330 8.66 19.76 8.70
N ASN A 331 9.88 20.26 8.49
CA ASN A 331 10.66 20.86 9.55
C ASN A 331 10.12 22.26 9.88
N ARG A 332 9.65 22.46 11.11
CA ARG A 332 9.28 23.79 11.61
C ARG A 332 10.52 24.62 11.90
N GLY A 333 11.56 23.98 12.42
CA GLY A 333 12.81 24.63 12.78
C GLY A 333 13.53 23.91 13.91
N PHE A 334 14.39 24.66 14.59
CA PHE A 334 15.40 24.11 15.47
C PHE A 334 15.45 24.88 16.78
N TYR A 335 15.21 24.20 17.89
CA TYR A 335 15.60 24.70 19.20
C TYR A 335 17.10 24.50 19.40
N VAL A 336 17.80 25.61 19.63
CA VAL A 336 19.18 25.57 20.10
C VAL A 336 19.13 25.39 21.62
N GLN A 337 19.65 24.28 22.11
CA GLN A 337 19.62 23.96 23.53
C GLN A 337 21.02 24.06 24.15
N ARG A 338 21.09 24.66 25.33
CA ARG A 338 22.32 24.78 26.14
C ARG A 338 22.12 24.14 27.50
N ASN A 339 23.14 23.42 27.98
CA ASN A 339 23.21 22.89 29.33
C ASN A 339 24.51 23.31 30.00
N VAL A 340 24.43 23.85 31.22
CA VAL A 340 25.57 24.39 31.98
C VAL A 340 25.65 23.84 33.41
N ASN A 341 24.59 23.19 33.89
CA ASN A 341 24.42 22.78 35.28
C ASN A 341 23.60 21.48 35.42
N GLY A 342 23.53 20.66 34.37
CA GLY A 342 22.75 19.42 34.35
C GLY A 342 21.39 19.55 33.67
N GLU A 343 20.89 20.77 33.41
CA GLU A 343 19.61 21.01 32.75
C GLU A 343 19.76 21.63 31.36
N TRP A 344 18.99 21.12 30.39
CA TRP A 344 18.91 21.69 29.05
C TRP A 344 17.90 22.85 29.02
N LYS A 345 18.30 23.99 28.46
CA LYS A 345 17.44 25.16 28.25
C LYS A 345 17.46 25.57 26.78
N ASP A 346 16.30 25.94 26.26
CA ASP A 346 16.17 26.52 24.93
C ASP A 346 16.71 27.95 24.97
N VAL A 347 17.79 28.21 24.22
CA VAL A 347 18.41 29.55 24.12
C VAL A 347 17.98 30.30 22.86
N ALA A 348 17.47 29.59 21.86
CA ALA A 348 16.88 30.17 20.66
C ALA A 348 16.00 29.16 19.92
N PHE A 349 15.12 29.68 19.08
CA PHE A 349 14.46 28.94 18.01
C PHE A 349 14.86 29.52 16.65
N VAL A 350 15.34 28.68 15.75
CA VAL A 350 15.72 29.06 14.38
C VAL A 350 14.77 28.37 13.41
N PHE A 351 14.00 29.15 12.65
CA PHE A 351 13.08 28.62 11.65
C PHE A 351 13.84 27.86 10.55
N SER A 352 13.21 26.82 10.01
CA SER A 352 13.72 26.13 8.82
C SER A 352 13.85 27.11 7.66
N ARG A 353 14.91 26.95 6.86
CA ARG A 353 15.13 27.65 5.59
C ARG A 353 14.47 26.92 4.42
N ALA A 354 13.98 25.71 4.64
CA ALA A 354 13.28 24.93 3.63
C ALA A 354 11.91 25.55 3.34
N GLU A 355 11.61 25.81 2.07
CA GLU A 355 10.31 26.33 1.68
C GLU A 355 9.21 25.30 2.04
N GLY A 356 8.20 25.72 2.79
CA GLY A 356 7.17 24.82 3.31
C GLY A 356 7.69 23.78 4.32
N GLY A 357 8.92 23.92 4.84
CA GLY A 357 9.54 22.99 5.78
C GLY A 357 10.16 21.75 5.14
N SER A 358 10.27 21.68 3.80
CA SER A 358 10.79 20.53 3.08
C SER A 358 11.88 20.90 2.07
N SER A 359 13.02 20.21 2.12
CA SER A 359 14.15 20.43 1.23
C SER A 359 14.95 19.14 1.05
N SER A 360 15.26 18.79 -0.19
CA SER A 360 16.29 17.78 -0.51
C SER A 360 17.68 18.38 -0.64
N ASP A 361 17.78 19.70 -0.67
CA ASP A 361 19.05 20.42 -0.76
C ASP A 361 19.69 20.58 0.60
N LEU A 362 21.01 20.71 0.58
CA LEU A 362 21.78 20.98 1.77
C LEU A 362 21.49 22.39 2.29
N LEU A 363 20.98 22.47 3.52
CA LEU A 363 20.69 23.75 4.17
C LEU A 363 21.62 23.95 5.36
N SER A 364 22.26 25.10 5.39
CA SER A 364 23.15 25.52 6.48
C SER A 364 22.45 26.52 7.39
N TYR A 365 22.74 26.43 8.67
CA TYR A 365 22.18 27.28 9.72
C TYR A 365 23.27 27.74 10.67
N GLU A 366 23.05 28.89 11.30
CA GLU A 366 23.94 29.39 12.33
C GLU A 366 23.18 30.14 13.42
N TYR A 367 23.74 30.09 14.63
CA TYR A 367 23.30 30.87 15.77
C TYR A 367 24.50 31.30 16.62
N LYS A 368 24.45 32.50 17.20
CA LYS A 368 25.48 33.03 18.09
C LYS A 368 24.87 33.19 19.48
N ASP A 369 25.31 32.36 20.41
CA ASP A 369 24.86 32.40 21.79
C ASP A 369 25.79 33.29 22.64
N ALA A 370 25.25 34.36 23.20
CA ALA A 370 25.97 35.22 24.16
C ALA A 370 26.13 34.47 25.49
N ASN A 371 27.27 33.82 25.66
CA ASN A 371 27.56 32.96 26.79
C ASN A 371 28.93 33.32 27.38
N ALA A 372 28.98 34.23 28.35
CA ALA A 372 30.24 34.61 29.01
C ALA A 372 30.68 33.64 30.13
N LEU A 373 30.04 32.48 30.27
CA LEU A 373 30.29 31.57 31.40
C LEU A 373 31.72 31.04 31.42
N LYS A 374 32.28 31.02 32.63
CA LYS A 374 33.61 30.51 32.96
C LYS A 374 33.67 28.98 33.01
N THR A 375 32.51 28.32 33.06
CA THR A 375 32.37 26.86 33.10
C THR A 375 32.08 26.28 31.73
N VAL A 376 32.26 24.96 31.61
CA VAL A 376 31.92 24.21 30.39
C VAL A 376 30.42 24.32 30.10
N SER A 377 30.08 24.48 28.83
CA SER A 377 28.72 24.48 28.32
C SER A 377 28.55 23.36 27.29
N TYR A 378 27.40 22.70 27.32
CA TYR A 378 26.99 21.68 26.36
C TYR A 378 25.92 22.26 25.44
N TYR A 379 25.98 21.91 24.17
CA TYR A 379 25.02 22.34 23.17
C TYR A 379 24.50 21.16 22.38
N ARG A 380 23.21 21.20 22.03
CA ARG A 380 22.59 20.30 21.04
C ARG A 380 21.52 21.06 20.29
N ILE A 381 21.16 20.55 19.12
CA ILE A 381 20.01 21.02 18.35
C ILE A 381 18.86 20.04 18.57
N LEU A 382 17.70 20.56 18.93
CA LEU A 382 16.44 19.83 18.86
C LEU A 382 15.69 20.33 17.63
N GLN A 383 15.68 19.51 16.58
CA GLN A 383 14.81 19.75 15.43
C GLN A 383 13.37 19.44 15.81
N VAL A 384 12.43 20.25 15.35
CA VAL A 384 10.98 20.03 15.55
C VAL A 384 10.22 20.15 14.24
N ASP A 385 9.37 19.17 13.99
CA ASP A 385 8.47 19.11 12.86
C ASP A 385 7.24 20.01 13.07
N LEU A 386 6.50 20.29 12.01
CA LEU A 386 5.22 20.99 12.03
C LEU A 386 4.17 20.25 12.88
N ASP A 387 4.31 18.93 13.08
CA ASP A 387 3.45 18.10 13.92
C ASP A 387 3.92 18.02 15.40
N GLY A 388 4.99 18.73 15.75
CA GLY A 388 5.54 18.81 17.11
C GLY A 388 6.47 17.64 17.50
N LYS A 389 6.67 16.63 16.65
CA LYS A 389 7.71 15.62 16.87
C LYS A 389 9.10 16.24 16.68
N GLY A 390 10.12 15.61 17.23
CA GLY A 390 11.46 16.16 17.11
C GLY A 390 12.58 15.15 17.29
N ARG A 391 13.78 15.55 16.87
CA ARG A 391 15.00 14.76 16.93
C ARG A 391 16.17 15.59 17.42
N TYR A 392 17.02 15.00 18.25
CA TYR A 392 18.23 15.63 18.73
C TYR A 392 19.42 15.40 17.78
N SER A 393 20.27 16.40 17.64
CA SER A 393 21.63 16.23 17.11
C SER A 393 22.55 15.54 18.11
N GLU A 394 23.79 15.27 17.69
CA GLU A 394 24.88 15.04 18.64
C GLU A 394 25.04 16.22 19.60
N THR A 395 25.60 15.97 20.78
CA THR A 395 25.96 17.02 21.74
C THR A 395 27.38 17.51 21.51
N ARG A 396 27.58 18.83 21.52
CA ARG A 396 28.89 19.49 21.42
C ARG A 396 29.24 20.17 22.74
N ILE A 397 30.53 20.18 23.06
CA ILE A 397 31.07 20.75 24.29
C ILE A 397 31.89 21.97 23.96
N VAL A 398 31.67 23.01 24.74
CA VAL A 398 32.38 24.27 24.61
C VAL A 398 32.96 24.62 25.97
N LYS A 399 34.27 24.82 26.03
CA LYS A 399 34.98 25.23 27.25
C LYS A 399 34.48 26.60 27.73
N GLY A 400 34.70 26.92 29.00
CA GLY A 400 34.37 28.24 29.56
C GLY A 400 35.30 29.35 29.07
N THR A 401 35.04 30.58 29.51
CA THR A 401 35.85 31.78 29.20
C THR A 401 37.17 31.85 29.95
N GLU A 402 37.32 31.12 31.06
CA GLU A 402 38.59 31.02 31.79
C GLU A 402 39.28 29.70 31.46
N GLU A 403 40.60 29.76 31.24
CA GLU A 403 41.44 28.57 31.22
C GLU A 403 41.47 27.99 32.64
N ALA A 404 40.55 27.07 32.92
CA ALA A 404 40.62 26.28 34.14
C ALA A 404 41.85 25.36 34.04
N ASN A 405 42.87 25.66 34.84
CA ASN A 405 44.01 24.81 35.19
C ASN A 405 43.65 23.31 35.14
N ASP A 406 44.39 22.52 34.36
CA ASP A 406 44.49 21.05 34.40
C ASP A 406 43.20 20.24 34.64
N LYS A 407 42.10 20.56 33.97
CA LYS A 407 40.88 19.74 34.03
C LYS A 407 40.77 18.77 32.85
N LEU A 408 40.72 17.47 33.17
CA LEU A 408 40.32 16.39 32.26
C LEU A 408 38.79 16.39 32.11
N LEU A 409 38.30 16.53 30.87
CA LEU A 409 36.86 16.47 30.58
C LEU A 409 36.48 15.11 29.98
N LEU A 410 35.40 14.52 30.48
CA LEU A 410 34.89 13.20 30.09
C LEU A 410 33.46 13.32 29.57
N PHE A 411 33.17 12.83 28.37
CA PHE A 411 31.83 12.94 27.81
C PHE A 411 31.50 11.97 26.66
N PRO A 412 30.20 11.67 26.45
CA PRO A 412 29.12 11.88 27.42
C PRO A 412 29.34 10.98 28.65
N ASN A 413 29.00 11.46 29.85
CA ASN A 413 29.04 10.64 31.07
C ASN A 413 27.66 10.70 31.74
N PRO A 414 26.83 9.64 31.68
CA PRO A 414 27.17 8.29 31.18
C PRO A 414 27.43 8.22 29.66
N GLY A 415 28.40 7.39 29.27
CA GLY A 415 28.72 7.08 27.88
C GLY A 415 27.82 5.97 27.35
N THR A 416 27.51 5.99 26.06
CA THR A 416 26.68 4.97 25.40
C THR A 416 27.45 4.25 24.29
N ASN A 417 26.98 3.09 23.86
CA ASN A 417 27.63 2.26 22.85
C ASN A 417 29.10 1.89 23.19
N GLY A 418 29.41 1.79 24.48
CA GLY A 418 30.74 1.44 24.96
C GLY A 418 31.83 2.50 24.70
N LYS A 419 31.46 3.78 24.52
CA LYS A 419 32.40 4.86 24.20
C LYS A 419 32.37 6.01 25.21
N ILE A 420 33.54 6.58 25.47
CA ILE A 420 33.74 7.83 26.21
C ILE A 420 34.83 8.66 25.52
N ASN A 421 34.66 9.98 25.48
CA ASN A 421 35.66 10.91 24.97
C ASN A 421 36.36 11.59 26.14
N LEU A 422 37.68 11.63 26.07
CA LEU A 422 38.54 12.43 26.93
C LEU A 422 39.02 13.64 26.15
N LEU A 423 38.90 14.81 26.76
CA LEU A 423 39.47 16.05 26.24
C LEU A 423 40.45 16.60 27.27
N PHE A 424 41.71 16.71 26.86
CA PHE A 424 42.80 17.28 27.63
C PHE A 424 42.85 18.80 27.44
N ASN A 425 43.26 19.53 28.46
CA ASN A 425 43.43 20.99 28.37
C ASN A 425 44.85 21.36 27.97
N GLY A 426 45.00 22.24 26.98
CA GLY A 426 46.19 23.09 26.75
C GLY A 426 47.52 22.43 26.35
N GLU A 427 47.76 21.17 26.68
CA GLU A 427 49.10 20.60 26.54
C GLU A 427 49.21 19.55 25.44
N THR A 428 50.20 19.75 24.54
CA THR A 428 50.71 18.73 23.60
C THR A 428 51.79 17.84 24.22
N SER A 429 52.01 17.95 25.54
CA SER A 429 52.90 17.03 26.27
C SER A 429 52.36 15.60 26.21
N ALA A 430 53.27 14.63 26.16
CA ALA A 430 52.93 13.21 26.12
C ALA A 430 52.25 12.78 27.43
N LYS A 431 51.17 12.00 27.32
CA LYS A 431 50.38 11.54 28.47
C LYS A 431 50.20 10.03 28.42
N ASP A 432 50.27 9.40 29.58
CA ASP A 432 49.88 8.00 29.75
C ASP A 432 48.47 7.95 30.36
N VAL A 433 47.55 7.22 29.72
CA VAL A 433 46.16 7.08 30.14
C VAL A 433 45.89 5.64 30.53
N MET A 434 45.40 5.43 31.74
CA MET A 434 45.03 4.11 32.26
C MET A 434 43.57 4.11 32.70
N VAL A 435 42.80 3.11 32.26
CA VAL A 435 41.39 2.95 32.62
C VAL A 435 41.25 1.74 33.54
N TYR A 436 40.59 1.94 34.67
CA TYR A 436 40.32 0.94 35.68
C TYR A 436 38.83 0.64 35.74
N ASP A 437 38.46 -0.63 35.92
CA ASP A 437 37.10 -1.01 36.26
C ASP A 437 36.80 -0.78 37.75
N ALA A 438 35.56 -1.05 38.17
CA ALA A 438 35.12 -0.89 39.56
C ALA A 438 35.88 -1.76 40.58
N HIS A 439 36.60 -2.80 40.14
CA HIS A 439 37.44 -3.65 40.99
C HIS A 439 38.92 -3.21 40.99
N GLY A 440 39.24 -2.08 40.36
CA GLY A 440 40.61 -1.57 40.26
C GLY A 440 41.48 -2.30 39.23
N ARG A 441 40.89 -3.12 38.35
CA ARG A 441 41.65 -3.81 37.29
C ARG A 441 41.82 -2.88 36.10
N VAL A 442 43.03 -2.80 35.55
CA VAL A 442 43.30 -2.04 34.33
C VAL A 442 42.64 -2.72 33.13
N VAL A 443 41.73 -2.02 32.46
CA VAL A 443 40.99 -2.53 31.28
C VAL A 443 41.50 -1.96 29.96
N LYS A 444 42.12 -0.77 29.97
CA LYS A 444 42.73 -0.14 28.79
C LYS A 444 43.94 0.70 29.24
N THR A 445 44.98 0.73 28.41
CA THR A 445 46.16 1.57 28.61
C THR A 445 46.55 2.21 27.28
N PHE A 446 46.84 3.51 27.31
CA PHE A 446 47.36 4.28 26.19
C PHE A 446 48.63 4.98 26.65
N LYS A 447 49.72 4.86 25.89
CA LYS A 447 50.99 5.51 26.21
C LYS A 447 51.32 6.61 25.22
N ASN A 448 52.03 7.64 25.69
CA ASN A 448 52.51 8.75 24.85
C ASN A 448 51.42 9.42 24.01
N VAL A 449 50.25 9.68 24.60
CA VAL A 449 49.16 10.40 23.94
C VAL A 449 49.54 11.88 23.85
N VAL A 450 49.84 12.34 22.63
CA VAL A 450 50.22 13.74 22.31
C VAL A 450 48.99 14.58 21.89
N SER A 451 47.88 13.92 21.53
CA SER A 451 46.63 14.59 21.13
C SER A 451 45.97 15.32 22.29
N ASN A 452 45.19 16.35 21.97
CA ASN A 452 44.30 17.03 22.92
C ASN A 452 43.00 16.25 23.18
N ASN A 453 42.73 15.18 22.43
CA ASN A 453 41.58 14.30 22.62
C ASN A 453 42.00 12.82 22.61
N LEU A 454 41.17 11.98 23.23
CA LEU A 454 41.28 10.53 23.14
C LEU A 454 39.89 9.92 23.23
N ILE A 455 39.55 9.05 22.28
CA ILE A 455 38.34 8.24 22.33
C ILE A 455 38.70 6.89 22.96
N ILE A 456 37.98 6.51 24.00
CA ILE A 456 38.07 5.18 24.59
C ILE A 456 36.80 4.44 24.21
N ASP A 457 36.96 3.33 23.51
CA ASP A 457 35.88 2.52 23.00
C ASP A 457 35.95 1.06 23.50
N GLN A 458 34.95 0.27 23.10
CA GLN A 458 34.80 -1.14 23.46
C GLN A 458 34.74 -1.38 24.97
N LEU A 459 34.19 -0.41 25.71
CA LEU A 459 33.91 -0.56 27.13
C LEU A 459 32.56 -1.26 27.32
N LYS A 460 32.49 -2.17 28.30
CA LYS A 460 31.21 -2.77 28.70
C LYS A 460 30.44 -1.79 29.59
N PRO A 461 29.11 -1.93 29.73
CA PRO A 461 28.36 -1.18 30.73
C PRO A 461 28.95 -1.38 32.12
N GLY A 462 29.14 -0.28 32.87
CA GLY A 462 29.82 -0.32 34.16
C GLY A 462 30.38 1.01 34.60
N VAL A 463 30.99 1.00 35.79
CA VAL A 463 31.66 2.16 36.38
C VAL A 463 33.17 2.02 36.19
N TYR A 464 33.81 3.11 35.78
CA TYR A 464 35.24 3.16 35.49
C TYR A 464 35.90 4.36 36.16
N ASN A 465 37.20 4.24 36.42
CA ASN A 465 38.08 5.36 36.76
C ASN A 465 39.13 5.49 35.67
N VAL A 466 39.42 6.72 35.23
CA VAL A 466 40.54 6.98 34.32
C VAL A 466 41.59 7.80 35.04
N GLN A 467 42.84 7.39 34.88
CA GLN A 467 44.02 8.08 35.37
C GLN A 467 44.84 8.57 34.18
N VAL A 468 45.23 9.84 34.21
CA VAL A 468 46.04 10.48 33.18
C VAL A 468 47.31 11.00 33.84
N LYS A 469 48.46 10.44 33.48
CA LYS A 469 49.77 10.88 33.94
C LYS A 469 50.43 11.72 32.85
N ASN A 470 50.74 12.97 33.17
CA ASN A 470 51.57 13.81 32.32
C ASN A 470 53.03 13.42 32.55
N THR A 471 53.71 12.93 31.52
CA THR A 471 55.09 12.42 31.66
C THR A 471 56.11 13.56 31.85
N ALA A 472 55.81 14.77 31.40
CA ALA A 472 56.67 15.94 31.54
C ALA A 472 56.46 16.67 32.87
N ALA A 473 55.20 16.90 33.26
CA ALA A 473 54.86 17.63 34.49
C ALA A 473 54.81 16.73 35.75
N GLN A 474 54.89 15.40 35.60
CA GLN A 474 54.69 14.41 36.67
C GLN A 474 53.35 14.54 37.43
N THR A 475 52.38 15.24 36.86
CA THR A 475 51.03 15.38 37.43
C THR A 475 50.16 14.19 37.07
N VAL A 476 49.25 13.83 37.98
CA VAL A 476 48.29 12.75 37.82
C VAL A 476 46.88 13.29 38.01
N LEU A 477 46.02 13.12 37.01
CA LEU A 477 44.59 13.42 37.08
C LEU A 477 43.80 12.12 37.15
N SER A 478 42.75 12.08 37.97
CA SER A 478 41.85 10.93 38.09
C SER A 478 40.40 11.39 38.02
N ASN A 479 39.59 10.73 37.19
CA ASN A 479 38.16 10.99 37.09
C ASN A 479 37.36 9.70 36.94
N LYS A 480 36.15 9.68 37.51
CA LYS A 480 35.19 8.57 37.37
C LYS A 480 34.22 8.82 36.21
N PHE A 481 33.88 7.76 35.48
CA PHE A 481 32.83 7.78 34.46
C PHE A 481 32.03 6.48 34.43
N ILE A 482 30.86 6.53 33.79
CA ILE A 482 29.90 5.43 33.70
C ILE A 482 29.65 5.12 32.21
N ILE A 483 29.54 3.84 31.86
CA ILE A 483 29.05 3.38 30.56
C ILE A 483 27.69 2.70 30.77
N GLN A 484 26.70 3.07 29.97
CA GLN A 484 25.36 2.48 29.94
C GLN A 484 25.14 1.72 28.63
N ASN A 485 24.14 0.82 28.63
CA ASN A 485 23.71 0.06 27.45
C ASN A 485 23.28 0.99 26.31
#